data_AF-A0A554XD57-F1
#
_entry.id   AF-A0A554XD57-F1
#
_cell.length_a   1.000
_cell.length_b   1.000
_cell.length_c   1.000
_cell.angle_alpha   90.00
_cell.angle_beta   90.00
_cell.angle_gamma   90.00
#
_symmetry.space_group_name_H-M   'P 1'
#
loop_
_entity.id
_entity.type
_entity.pdbx_description
1 polymer ?
#
loop_
_entity_poly.entity_id
_entity_poly.type
_entity_poly.pdbx_seq_one_letter_code
_entity_poly.pdbx_strand_id
1 'polypeptide(L)'
;MWLHAPFDPAQVDLINRLQAGVVPAPVHPLTCPNARNGQHAFAGGYLGTLVAQRRGLVCPTCGHTQTWIPRSMLACAERAADPAIGHPSQRIERARQRALDDFAALVRAGSLAAQPMVDTLAAMGHERRATSAAAEVTPGAANAAVVSEPLAA
;
A
#
# COMPACT_ATOMS: atom_id res chain seq x y z
N MET A 1 -15.48 17.91 -0.77
CA MET A 1 -14.24 18.73 -0.84
C MET A 1 -13.19 17.96 -1.63
N TRP A 2 -12.46 18.62 -2.52
CA TRP A 2 -11.45 18.01 -3.40
C TRP A 2 -10.03 18.24 -2.88
N LEU A 3 -9.10 17.32 -3.16
CA LEU A 3 -7.65 17.53 -3.06
C LEU A 3 -7.12 17.70 -4.47
N HIS A 4 -6.33 18.75 -4.71
CA HIS A 4 -5.71 19.04 -5.99
C HIS A 4 -4.22 18.80 -5.94
N ALA A 5 -3.64 18.37 -7.07
CA ALA A 5 -2.20 18.36 -7.26
C ALA A 5 -1.65 19.81 -7.18
N PRO A 6 -0.40 20.02 -6.74
CA PRO A 6 0.63 19.01 -6.52
C PRO A 6 0.43 18.19 -5.25
N PHE A 7 0.60 16.86 -5.36
CA PHE A 7 0.60 15.97 -4.20
C PHE A 7 1.99 15.89 -3.59
N ASP A 8 2.09 15.97 -2.26
CA ASP A 8 3.35 15.70 -1.55
C ASP A 8 3.70 14.19 -1.58
N PRO A 9 4.95 13.80 -1.26
CA PRO A 9 5.35 12.39 -1.30
C PRO A 9 4.52 11.46 -0.42
N ALA A 10 4.10 11.92 0.77
CA ALA A 10 3.29 11.12 1.68
C ALA A 10 1.86 10.92 1.13
N GLN A 11 1.31 11.95 0.48
CA GLN A 11 0.04 11.84 -0.25
C GLN A 11 0.14 10.87 -1.42
N VAL A 12 1.23 10.91 -2.20
CA VAL A 12 1.45 9.97 -3.31
C VAL A 12 1.48 8.53 -2.82
N ASP A 13 2.26 8.24 -1.77
CA ASP A 13 2.33 6.93 -1.13
C ASP A 13 0.93 6.49 -0.66
N LEU A 14 0.24 7.32 0.12
CA LEU A 14 -1.09 7.00 0.65
C LEU A 14 -2.12 6.72 -0.45
N ILE A 15 -2.16 7.57 -1.49
CA ILE A 15 -3.08 7.39 -2.61
C ILE A 15 -2.74 6.10 -3.36
N ASN A 16 -1.48 5.81 -3.62
CA ASN A 16 -1.08 4.58 -4.31
C ASN A 16 -1.46 3.32 -3.49
N ARG A 17 -1.29 3.35 -2.17
CA ARG A 17 -1.75 2.27 -1.29
C ARG A 17 -3.27 2.07 -1.37
N LEU A 18 -4.05 3.15 -1.43
CA LEU A 18 -5.50 3.10 -1.64
C LEU A 18 -5.86 2.51 -3.01
N GLN A 19 -5.21 2.96 -4.08
CA GLN A 19 -5.44 2.48 -5.45
C GLN A 19 -5.13 0.98 -5.61
N ALA A 20 -4.09 0.49 -4.92
CA ALA A 20 -3.72 -0.93 -4.91
C ALA A 20 -4.58 -1.78 -3.94
N GLY A 21 -5.48 -1.15 -3.16
CA GLY A 21 -6.31 -1.85 -2.18
C GLY A 21 -5.53 -2.46 -1.02
N VAL A 22 -4.34 -1.93 -0.70
CA VAL A 22 -3.43 -2.45 0.33
C VAL A 22 -3.55 -1.69 1.66
N VAL A 23 -4.74 -1.18 1.93
CA VAL A 23 -5.11 -0.53 3.19
C VAL A 23 -6.20 -1.37 3.89
N PRO A 24 -6.40 -1.24 5.22
CA PRO A 24 -7.40 -2.06 5.93
C PRO A 24 -8.84 -1.82 5.48
N ALA A 25 -9.18 -0.59 5.04
CA ALA A 25 -10.48 -0.21 4.52
C ALA A 25 -10.35 0.33 3.09
N PRO A 26 -10.13 -0.54 2.08
CA PRO A 26 -9.91 -0.10 0.72
C PRO A 26 -11.20 0.44 0.11
N VAL A 27 -11.07 1.53 -0.62
CA VAL A 27 -12.12 2.10 -1.47
C VAL A 27 -11.92 1.62 -2.90
N HIS A 28 -12.97 1.69 -3.74
CA HIS A 28 -12.79 1.42 -5.15
C HIS A 28 -11.76 2.37 -5.76
N PRO A 29 -10.78 1.87 -6.51
CA PRO A 29 -9.75 2.70 -7.11
C PRO A 29 -10.34 3.62 -8.17
N LEU A 30 -9.62 4.72 -8.41
CA LEU A 30 -9.89 5.58 -9.53
C LEU A 30 -9.30 4.93 -10.78
N THR A 31 -10.14 4.68 -11.76
CA THR A 31 -9.77 4.04 -13.01
C THR A 31 -9.84 5.04 -14.17
N CYS A 32 -9.05 4.78 -15.20
CA CYS A 32 -9.02 5.61 -16.39
C CYS A 32 -10.40 5.63 -17.08
N PRO A 33 -10.94 6.80 -17.46
CA PRO A 33 -12.19 6.88 -18.21
C PRO A 33 -12.11 6.17 -19.56
N ASN A 34 -10.91 6.06 -20.12
CA ASN A 34 -10.65 5.38 -21.38
C ASN A 34 -10.43 3.86 -21.23
N ALA A 35 -10.57 3.30 -20.02
CA ALA A 35 -10.23 1.90 -19.74
C ALA A 35 -11.00 0.89 -20.62
N ARG A 36 -12.21 1.25 -21.06
CA ARG A 36 -13.08 0.38 -21.87
C ARG A 36 -12.68 0.26 -23.35
N ASN A 37 -11.60 0.91 -23.77
CA ASN A 37 -11.09 0.81 -25.15
C ASN A 37 -10.36 -0.52 -25.46
N GLY A 38 -10.25 -1.43 -24.48
CA GLY A 38 -9.63 -2.75 -24.63
C GLY A 38 -8.09 -2.76 -24.58
N GLN A 39 -7.45 -1.60 -24.42
CA GLN A 39 -5.98 -1.48 -24.42
C GLN A 39 -5.37 -1.34 -23.02
N HIS A 40 -6.21 -1.14 -21.99
CA HIS A 40 -5.75 -0.88 -20.63
C HIS A 40 -5.37 -2.16 -19.90
N ALA A 41 -4.31 -2.08 -19.11
CA ALA A 41 -3.89 -3.20 -18.31
C ALA A 41 -4.80 -3.42 -17.09
N PHE A 42 -4.95 -4.68 -16.72
CA PHE A 42 -5.53 -5.08 -15.45
C PHE A 42 -4.40 -5.13 -14.41
N ALA A 43 -4.43 -4.25 -13.42
CA ALA A 43 -3.39 -4.15 -12.39
C ALA A 43 -3.98 -3.75 -11.05
N GLY A 44 -3.55 -4.42 -9.97
CA GLY A 44 -4.08 -4.18 -8.63
C GLY A 44 -5.54 -4.61 -8.50
N GLY A 45 -5.99 -5.55 -9.33
CA GLY A 45 -7.37 -6.07 -9.33
C GLY A 45 -8.39 -5.25 -10.12
N TYR A 46 -7.97 -4.18 -10.81
CA TYR A 46 -8.87 -3.33 -11.59
C TYR A 46 -8.29 -2.97 -12.95
N LEU A 47 -9.19 -2.71 -13.91
CA LEU A 47 -8.82 -2.31 -15.27
C LEU A 47 -8.51 -0.81 -15.31
N GLY A 48 -7.30 -0.45 -15.76
CA GLY A 48 -6.91 0.94 -15.98
C GLY A 48 -6.75 1.75 -14.69
N THR A 49 -6.36 1.12 -13.59
CA THR A 49 -6.05 1.78 -12.31
C THR A 49 -5.08 2.94 -12.51
N LEU A 50 -5.42 4.10 -11.96
CA LEU A 50 -4.58 5.29 -12.04
C LEU A 50 -3.49 5.27 -10.97
N VAL A 51 -2.31 5.76 -11.32
CA VAL A 51 -1.15 5.85 -10.43
C VAL A 51 -0.93 7.29 -10.02
N ALA A 52 -0.87 7.53 -8.71
CA ALA A 52 -0.60 8.86 -8.17
C ALA A 52 0.86 9.25 -8.42
N GLN A 53 1.03 10.49 -8.86
CA GLN A 53 2.30 11.18 -9.05
C GLN A 53 2.16 12.59 -8.46
N ARG A 54 3.28 13.28 -8.25
CA ARG A 54 3.27 14.66 -7.76
C ARG A 54 2.37 15.59 -8.58
N ARG A 55 2.29 15.39 -9.89
CA ARG A 55 1.48 16.21 -10.81
C ARG A 55 0.01 15.78 -10.94
N GLY A 56 -0.41 14.72 -10.27
CA GLY A 56 -1.75 14.16 -10.39
C GLY A 56 -1.74 12.65 -10.59
N LEU A 57 -2.91 12.08 -10.81
CA LEU A 57 -3.10 10.69 -11.18
C LEU A 57 -2.87 10.51 -12.68
N VAL A 58 -2.15 9.46 -13.04
CA VAL A 58 -1.77 9.14 -14.41
C VAL A 58 -2.15 7.71 -14.73
N CYS A 59 -2.80 7.49 -15.87
CA CYS A 59 -3.02 6.16 -16.42
C CYS A 59 -1.70 5.62 -17.00
N PRO A 60 -1.20 4.46 -16.53
CA PRO A 60 0.04 3.90 -17.07
C PRO A 60 -0.01 3.53 -18.56
N THR A 61 -1.20 3.22 -19.08
CA THR A 61 -1.38 2.77 -20.46
C THR A 61 -1.48 3.92 -21.45
N CYS A 62 -2.40 4.87 -21.23
CA CYS A 62 -2.71 5.91 -22.23
C CYS A 62 -2.26 7.32 -21.83
N GLY A 63 -1.65 7.48 -20.65
CA GLY A 63 -1.19 8.78 -20.17
C GLY A 63 -2.30 9.76 -19.76
N HIS A 64 -3.57 9.33 -19.73
CA HIS A 64 -4.66 10.14 -19.19
C HIS A 64 -4.29 10.68 -17.80
N THR A 65 -4.57 11.96 -17.56
CA THR A 65 -4.25 12.63 -16.31
C THR A 65 -5.49 13.19 -15.63
N GLN A 66 -5.51 13.08 -14.30
CA GLN A 66 -6.50 13.69 -13.43
C GLN A 66 -5.78 14.38 -12.26
N THR A 67 -6.01 15.68 -12.08
CA THR A 67 -5.27 16.50 -11.11
C THR A 67 -5.99 16.71 -9.78
N TRP A 68 -7.09 15.97 -9.55
CA TRP A 68 -7.92 16.12 -8.37
C TRP A 68 -8.45 14.78 -7.88
N ILE A 69 -8.70 14.64 -6.57
CA ILE A 69 -9.38 13.48 -5.98
C ILE A 69 -10.38 13.90 -4.89
N PRO A 70 -11.43 13.10 -4.64
CA PRO A 70 -12.30 13.33 -3.50
C PRO A 70 -11.52 13.17 -2.18
N ARG A 71 -11.56 14.16 -1.28
CA ARG A 71 -10.91 14.03 0.04
C ARG A 71 -11.45 12.89 0.88
N SER A 72 -12.70 12.49 0.66
CA SER A 72 -13.31 11.32 1.31
C SER A 72 -12.55 10.02 1.05
N MET A 73 -11.84 9.93 -0.08
CA MET A 73 -11.01 8.78 -0.41
C MET A 73 -9.83 8.61 0.57
N LEU A 74 -9.27 9.72 1.08
CA LEU A 74 -8.15 9.72 2.02
C LEU A 74 -8.60 9.46 3.47
N ALA A 75 -9.74 10.01 3.86
CA ALA A 75 -10.27 9.86 5.23
C ALA A 75 -10.53 8.39 5.63
N CYS A 76 -10.76 7.50 4.66
CA CYS A 76 -10.89 6.06 4.92
C CYS A 76 -9.54 5.39 5.26
N ALA A 77 -8.43 5.89 4.73
CA ALA A 77 -7.11 5.37 5.03
C ALA A 77 -6.59 5.83 6.40
N GLU A 78 -6.81 7.11 6.74
CA GLU A 78 -6.35 7.71 8.01
C GLU A 78 -7.00 7.05 9.23
N ARG A 79 -8.30 6.72 9.15
CA ARG A 79 -9.03 6.03 10.23
C ARG A 79 -8.54 4.62 10.53
N ALA A 80 -7.80 4.01 9.61
CA ALA A 80 -7.34 2.63 9.72
C ALA A 80 -5.86 2.50 10.13
N ALA A 81 -5.15 3.62 10.28
CA ALA A 81 -3.74 3.67 10.70
C ALA A 81 -3.56 3.57 12.22
N ASP A 82 -4.54 3.02 12.95
CA ASP A 82 -4.44 2.81 14.40
C ASP A 82 -3.32 1.79 14.69
N PRO A 83 -2.23 2.19 15.38
CA PRO A 83 -1.09 1.32 15.67
C PRO A 83 -1.43 0.13 16.59
N ALA A 84 -2.63 0.11 17.18
CA ALA A 84 -3.13 -1.06 17.92
C ALA A 84 -3.52 -2.25 17.02
N ILE A 85 -3.69 -2.01 15.72
CA ILE A 85 -3.94 -3.08 14.74
C ILE A 85 -2.58 -3.67 14.37
N GLY A 86 -2.30 -4.86 14.90
CA GLY A 86 -1.06 -5.61 14.63
C GLY A 86 -0.78 -5.87 13.14
N HIS A 87 0.18 -6.75 12.86
CA HIS A 87 0.68 -7.03 11.50
C HIS A 87 -0.43 -7.02 10.42
N PRO A 88 -0.22 -6.32 9.27
CA PRO A 88 -1.21 -6.28 8.21
C PRO A 88 -1.61 -7.70 7.84
N SER A 89 -2.93 -7.93 7.76
CA SER A 89 -3.46 -9.27 7.54
C SER A 89 -2.80 -9.96 6.34
N GLN A 90 -2.66 -11.28 6.37
CA GLN A 90 -2.14 -12.05 5.22
C GLN A 90 -2.91 -11.75 3.92
N ARG A 91 -4.17 -11.28 4.03
CA ARG A 91 -4.96 -10.79 2.90
C ARG A 91 -4.35 -9.53 2.28
N ILE A 92 -4.03 -8.52 3.09
CA ILE A 92 -3.41 -7.27 2.63
C ILE A 92 -2.05 -7.56 2.01
N GLU A 93 -1.25 -8.44 2.62
CA GLU A 93 0.07 -8.80 2.10
C GLU A 93 -0.03 -9.51 0.73
N ARG A 94 -0.98 -10.43 0.56
CA ARG A 94 -1.23 -11.07 -0.74
C ARG A 94 -1.73 -10.08 -1.79
N ALA A 95 -2.58 -9.13 -1.40
CA ALA A 95 -3.02 -8.06 -2.29
C ALA A 95 -1.84 -7.17 -2.73
N ARG A 96 -0.97 -6.80 -1.77
CA ARG A 96 0.26 -6.03 -2.01
C ARG A 96 1.17 -6.73 -3.00
N GLN A 97 1.46 -8.01 -2.79
CA GLN A 97 2.35 -8.74 -3.69
C GLN A 97 1.76 -8.87 -5.09
N ARG A 98 0.46 -9.19 -5.22
CA ARG A 98 -0.20 -9.26 -6.54
C ARG A 98 -0.15 -7.92 -7.27
N ALA A 99 -0.51 -6.84 -6.59
CA ALA A 99 -0.45 -5.50 -7.17
C ALA A 99 0.99 -5.14 -7.59
N LEU A 100 1.98 -5.45 -6.75
CA LEU A 100 3.39 -5.20 -7.06
C LEU A 100 3.81 -5.95 -8.33
N ASP A 101 3.45 -7.22 -8.46
CA ASP A 101 3.79 -8.03 -9.63
C ASP A 101 3.13 -7.47 -10.90
N ASP A 102 1.85 -7.08 -10.83
CA ASP A 102 1.10 -6.48 -11.94
C ASP A 102 1.76 -5.17 -12.41
N PHE A 103 2.00 -4.23 -11.50
CA PHE A 103 2.58 -2.92 -11.84
C PHE A 103 4.05 -3.03 -12.27
N ALA A 104 4.82 -3.96 -11.70
CA ALA A 104 6.18 -4.24 -12.15
C ALA A 104 6.21 -4.81 -13.58
N ALA A 105 5.21 -5.63 -13.95
CA ALA A 105 5.07 -6.10 -15.33
C ALA A 105 4.82 -4.93 -16.30
N LEU A 106 4.02 -3.95 -15.90
CA LEU A 106 3.78 -2.74 -16.71
C LEU A 106 5.04 -1.91 -16.91
N VAL A 107 5.83 -1.72 -15.85
CA VAL A 107 7.13 -1.03 -15.97
C VAL A 107 8.05 -1.77 -16.94
N ARG A 108 8.16 -3.10 -16.83
CA ARG A 108 8.96 -3.92 -17.77
C ARG A 108 8.47 -3.83 -19.21
N ALA A 109 7.17 -3.64 -19.41
CA ALA A 109 6.58 -3.40 -20.73
C ALA A 109 6.73 -1.94 -21.23
N GLY A 110 7.45 -1.08 -20.51
CA GLY A 110 7.75 0.31 -20.88
C GLY A 110 6.77 1.36 -20.33
N SER A 111 5.78 0.96 -19.53
CA SER A 111 4.82 1.89 -18.91
C SER A 111 5.41 2.52 -17.64
N LEU A 112 6.41 3.39 -17.80
CA LEU A 112 7.15 4.01 -16.68
C LEU A 112 6.28 4.82 -15.72
N ALA A 113 5.10 5.28 -16.17
CA ALA A 113 4.13 5.94 -15.31
C ALA A 113 3.60 5.05 -14.16
N ALA A 114 3.80 3.73 -14.23
CA ALA A 114 3.52 2.78 -13.15
C ALA A 114 4.58 2.73 -12.05
N GLN A 115 5.79 3.27 -12.28
CA GLN A 115 6.92 3.14 -11.34
C GLN A 115 6.60 3.64 -9.92
N PRO A 116 5.91 4.78 -9.70
CA PRO A 116 5.62 5.24 -8.34
C PRO A 116 4.76 4.27 -7.52
N MET A 117 3.91 3.49 -8.19
CA MET A 117 3.13 2.42 -7.54
C MET A 117 4.04 1.27 -7.10
N VAL A 118 4.98 0.87 -7.96
CA VAL A 118 5.98 -0.17 -7.63
C VAL A 118 6.81 0.25 -6.42
N ASP A 119 7.30 1.48 -6.42
CA ASP A 119 8.13 2.02 -5.33
C ASP A 119 7.36 2.01 -4.00
N THR A 120 6.10 2.47 -4.03
CA THR A 120 5.18 2.44 -2.87
C THR A 120 5.03 1.02 -2.31
N LEU A 121 4.69 0.05 -3.17
CA LEU A 121 4.40 -1.32 -2.75
C LEU A 121 5.65 -2.11 -2.33
N ALA A 122 6.81 -1.78 -2.88
CA ALA A 122 8.09 -2.35 -2.49
C ALA A 122 8.53 -1.82 -1.12
N ALA A 123 8.45 -0.51 -0.89
CA ALA A 123 8.81 0.12 0.39
C ALA A 123 8.03 -0.49 1.57
N MET A 124 6.72 -0.68 1.41
CA MET A 124 5.88 -1.37 2.41
C MET A 124 6.41 -2.77 2.80
N GLY A 125 6.94 -3.53 1.84
CA GLY A 125 7.50 -4.86 2.10
C GLY A 125 8.85 -4.80 2.84
N HIS A 126 9.64 -3.75 2.63
CA HIS A 126 10.91 -3.52 3.33
C HIS A 126 10.69 -3.08 4.78
N GLU A 127 9.77 -2.15 5.03
CA GLU A 127 9.37 -1.73 6.38
C GLU A 127 8.97 -2.94 7.22
N ARG A 128 8.20 -3.87 6.65
CA ARG A 128 7.83 -5.12 7.33
C ARG A 128 9.02 -6.01 7.66
N ARG A 129 9.90 -6.29 6.70
CA ARG A 129 11.10 -7.11 6.94
C ARG A 129 11.98 -6.53 8.04
N ALA A 130 12.12 -5.20 8.08
CA ALA A 130 12.83 -4.52 9.15
C ALA A 130 12.15 -4.69 10.51
N THR A 131 10.82 -4.52 10.59
CA THR A 131 10.07 -4.71 11.86
C THR A 131 10.09 -6.17 12.36
N SER A 132 9.97 -7.16 11.46
CA SER A 132 10.05 -8.58 11.83
C SER A 132 11.45 -8.99 12.28
N ALA A 133 12.50 -8.53 11.58
CA ALA A 133 13.87 -8.77 11.99
C ALA A 133 14.19 -8.10 13.34
N ALA A 134 13.68 -6.89 13.60
CA ALA A 134 13.83 -6.24 14.89
C ALA A 134 13.10 -7.00 16.02
N ALA A 135 11.94 -7.59 15.75
CA ALA A 135 11.23 -8.44 16.72
C ALA A 135 12.00 -9.74 17.02
N GLU A 136 12.63 -10.37 16.01
CA GLU A 136 13.47 -11.57 16.20
C GLU A 136 14.80 -11.28 16.93
N VAL A 137 15.33 -10.06 16.85
CA VAL A 137 16.58 -9.64 17.52
C VAL A 137 16.38 -9.29 19.02
N THR A 138 15.22 -9.62 19.62
CA THR A 138 15.02 -9.50 21.07
C THR A 138 15.07 -10.85 21.79
N PRO A 139 16.24 -11.52 21.96
CA PRO A 139 16.38 -12.61 22.91
C PRO A 139 16.85 -12.08 24.28
N GLY A 140 16.03 -12.28 25.31
CA GLY A 140 16.51 -12.41 26.70
C GLY A 140 16.32 -11.22 27.64
N ALA A 141 15.15 -11.14 28.28
CA ALA A 141 15.02 -10.53 29.62
C ALA A 141 13.86 -11.16 30.39
N ALA A 142 13.95 -12.46 30.70
CA ALA A 142 13.20 -13.06 31.81
C ALA A 142 13.75 -14.45 32.12
N ASN A 143 14.87 -14.50 32.86
CA ASN A 143 15.18 -15.66 33.69
C ASN A 143 16.03 -15.20 34.88
N ALA A 144 15.36 -14.90 35.99
CA ALA A 144 15.93 -14.92 37.33
C ALA A 144 14.82 -14.80 38.40
N ALA A 145 14.24 -15.94 38.79
CA ALA A 145 13.57 -16.10 40.09
C ALA A 145 13.54 -17.59 40.51
N VAL A 146 14.72 -18.14 40.83
CA VAL A 146 15.10 -18.70 42.17
C VAL A 146 14.01 -18.43 43.24
N VAL A 147 13.41 -19.34 44.03
CA VAL A 147 13.68 -20.72 44.51
C VAL A 147 12.34 -21.36 44.94
N SER A 148 12.21 -22.69 44.79
CA SER A 148 11.18 -23.52 45.43
C SER A 148 11.65 -24.03 46.80
N GLU A 149 10.83 -23.96 47.85
CA GLU A 149 10.96 -24.82 49.04
C GLU A 149 9.60 -24.99 49.77
N PRO A 150 9.42 -26.01 50.66
CA PRO A 150 8.27 -26.91 50.59
C PRO A 150 7.31 -26.86 51.80
N LEU A 151 6.23 -27.61 51.61
CA LEU A 151 5.10 -27.95 52.47
C LEU A 151 5.49 -28.41 53.89
N ALA A 152 4.93 -27.77 54.92
CA ALA A 152 4.81 -28.33 56.28
C ALA A 152 3.55 -27.80 56.98
N ALA A 153 2.59 -28.68 57.24
CA ALA A 153 1.71 -28.73 58.42
C ALA A 153 0.98 -30.08 58.44
#